data_AF-A0A9R0Q954-F1
#
_entry.id   AF-A0A9R0Q954-F1
#
_cell.length_a   1.000
_cell.length_b   1.000
_cell.length_c   1.000
_cell.angle_alpha   90.00
_cell.angle_beta   90.00
_cell.angle_gamma   90.00
#
_symmetry.space_group_name_H-M   'P 1'
#
loop_
_entity.id
_entity.type
_entity.pdbx_description
1 polymer ?
#
loop_
_entity_poly.entity_id
_entity_poly.type
_entity_poly.pdbx_seq_one_letter_code
_entity_poly.pdbx_strand_id
1 'polypeptide(L)'
;MQAEILARFKPEVDVSSLIPSMRSAEQSMDACLRRFRATRHMILYYEDLIRDNNALSRVQEFLGLPVRRLSSRHVKIHTSPLPDLVDNWEDVRRTLKPTEFARFLDG
;
A
#
# COMPACT_ATOMS: atom_id res chain seq x y z
N MET A 1 22.98 2.01 5.06
CA MET A 1 23.64 1.62 3.80
C MET A 1 22.69 0.97 2.78
N GLN A 2 22.13 -0.24 2.98
CA GLN A 2 21.21 -0.84 1.98
C GLN A 2 19.85 -0.13 1.84
N ALA A 3 19.20 0.20 2.97
CA ALA A 3 17.91 0.90 2.97
C ALA A 3 17.98 2.27 2.26
N GLU A 4 19.09 2.99 2.41
CA GLU A 4 19.32 4.29 1.77
C GLU A 4 19.59 4.17 0.27
N ILE A 5 20.20 3.07 -0.18
CA ILE A 5 20.38 2.77 -1.61
C ILE A 5 19.01 2.50 -2.24
N LEU A 6 18.19 1.67 -1.58
CA LEU A 6 16.83 1.35 -2.04
C LEU A 6 15.91 2.57 -2.03
N ALA A 7 16.06 3.47 -1.05
CA ALA A 7 15.29 4.71 -0.95
C ALA A 7 15.47 5.64 -2.17
N ARG A 8 16.63 5.57 -2.85
CA ARG A 8 16.95 6.42 -4.00
C ARG A 8 16.51 5.84 -5.34
N PHE A 9 16.13 4.56 -5.36
CA PHE A 9 15.71 3.91 -6.59
C PHE A 9 14.32 4.40 -7.00
N LYS A 10 14.20 4.85 -8.26
CA LYS A 10 12.94 5.23 -8.88
C LYS A 10 12.59 4.19 -9.94
N PRO A 11 11.60 3.31 -9.70
CA PRO A 11 11.14 2.41 -10.74
C PRO A 11 10.46 3.17 -11.88
N GLU A 12 10.64 2.66 -13.09
CA GLU A 12 9.77 2.96 -14.22
C GLU A 12 8.57 2.01 -14.19
N VAL A 13 7.37 2.55 -14.37
CA VAL A 13 6.12 1.79 -14.36
C VAL A 13 5.67 1.51 -15.78
N ASP A 14 5.37 0.25 -16.10
CA ASP A 14 4.76 -0.09 -17.38
C ASP A 14 3.31 0.38 -17.42
N VAL A 15 3.08 1.53 -18.07
CA VAL A 15 1.76 2.15 -18.22
C VAL A 15 0.81 1.32 -19.09
N SER A 16 1.32 0.45 -19.97
CA SER A 16 0.49 -0.38 -20.84
C SER A 16 -0.22 -1.47 -20.06
N SER A 17 0.44 -2.04 -19.05
CA SER A 17 -0.10 -3.07 -18.18
C SER A 17 -0.69 -2.52 -16.88
N LEU A 18 -0.51 -1.23 -16.57
CA LEU A 18 -0.93 -0.61 -15.31
C LEU A 18 -2.42 -0.80 -15.01
N ILE A 19 -3.30 -0.36 -15.91
CA ILE A 19 -4.76 -0.46 -15.72
C ILE A 19 -5.24 -1.93 -15.62
N PRO A 20 -4.84 -2.84 -16.52
CA PRO A 20 -5.14 -4.27 -16.37
C PRO A 20 -4.67 -4.85 -15.03
N SER A 21 -3.47 -4.48 -14.58
CA SER A 21 -2.88 -4.99 -13.34
C SER A 21 -3.63 -4.50 -12.11
N MET A 22 -3.98 -3.21 -12.06
CA MET A 22 -4.78 -2.65 -10.96
C MET A 22 -6.18 -3.27 -10.89
N ARG A 23 -6.84 -3.44 -12.04
CA ARG A 23 -8.15 -4.11 -12.11
C ARG A 23 -8.06 -5.56 -11.65
N SER A 24 -7.02 -6.29 -12.08
CA SER A 24 -6.78 -7.67 -11.66
C SER A 24 -6.53 -7.78 -10.16
N ALA A 25 -5.77 -6.84 -9.59
CA ALA A 25 -5.52 -6.76 -8.15
C ALA A 25 -6.82 -6.53 -7.36
N GLU A 26 -7.64 -5.56 -7.76
CA GLU A 26 -8.94 -5.31 -7.12
C GLU A 26 -9.89 -6.50 -7.23
N GLN A 27 -9.99 -7.13 -8.40
CA GLN A 27 -10.79 -8.33 -8.60
C GLN A 27 -10.31 -9.49 -7.71
N SER A 28 -8.99 -9.66 -7.57
CA SER A 28 -8.40 -10.69 -6.71
C SER A 28 -8.68 -10.41 -5.24
N MET A 29 -8.59 -9.15 -4.80
CA MET A 29 -8.96 -8.74 -3.44
C MET A 29 -10.45 -9.00 -3.16
N ASP A 30 -11.34 -8.60 -4.06
CA ASP A 30 -12.78 -8.82 -3.93
C ASP A 30 -13.13 -10.33 -3.92
N ALA A 31 -12.53 -11.12 -4.81
CA ALA A 31 -12.69 -12.57 -4.82
C ALA A 31 -12.23 -13.21 -3.49
N CYS A 32 -11.08 -12.76 -2.96
CA CYS A 32 -10.57 -13.22 -1.67
C CYS A 32 -11.54 -12.89 -0.53
N LEU A 33 -12.00 -11.64 -0.43
CA LEU A 33 -12.94 -11.20 0.60
C LEU A 33 -14.28 -11.96 0.52
N ARG A 34 -14.82 -12.16 -0.69
CA ARG A 34 -16.02 -12.98 -0.89
C ARG A 34 -15.81 -14.43 -0.46
N ARG A 35 -14.66 -15.02 -0.81
CA ARG A 35 -14.33 -16.41 -0.47
C ARG A 35 -14.18 -16.64 1.02
N PHE A 36 -13.66 -15.65 1.75
CA PHE A 36 -13.42 -15.69 3.19
C PHE A 36 -14.45 -14.87 3.99
N ARG A 37 -15.64 -14.61 3.43
CA ARG A 37 -16.69 -13.81 4.08
C ARG A 37 -17.13 -14.31 5.47
N ALA A 38 -17.02 -15.61 5.71
CA ALA A 38 -17.38 -16.25 6.98
C ALA A 38 -16.20 -16.32 7.96
N THR A 39 -15.00 -15.94 7.53
CA THR A 39 -13.81 -15.88 8.37
C THR A 39 -13.61 -14.45 8.83
N ARG A 40 -13.29 -14.28 10.11
CA ARG A 40 -12.89 -12.99 10.66
C ARG A 40 -11.63 -12.50 9.92
N HIS A 41 -11.71 -11.37 9.24
CA HIS A 41 -10.60 -10.76 8.50
C HIS A 41 -10.45 -9.28 8.87
N MET A 42 -9.25 -8.74 8.68
CA MET A 42 -8.89 -7.34 8.92
C MET A 42 -8.05 -6.85 7.74
N ILE A 43 -8.42 -5.69 7.19
CA ILE A 43 -7.67 -5.01 6.13
C ILE A 43 -6.82 -3.94 6.81
N LEU A 44 -5.53 -3.88 6.46
CA LEU A 44 -4.56 -2.95 7.03
C LEU A 44 -3.83 -2.22 5.93
N TYR A 45 -3.78 -0.90 6.04
CA TYR A 45 -2.88 -0.08 5.24
C TYR A 45 -1.67 0.27 6.07
N TYR A 46 -0.49 0.24 5.45
CA TYR A 46 0.75 0.60 6.13
C TYR A 46 0.68 2.00 6.74
N GLU A 47 0.05 2.95 6.04
CA GLU A 47 -0.05 4.32 6.52
C GLU A 47 -0.96 4.46 7.75
N ASP A 48 -1.97 3.61 7.90
CA ASP A 48 -2.81 3.58 9.11
C ASP A 48 -2.03 3.05 10.32
N LEU A 49 -1.14 2.08 10.10
CA LEU A 49 -0.28 1.55 11.16
C LEU A 49 0.74 2.57 11.67
N ILE A 50 1.15 3.51 10.82
CA ILE A 50 2.12 4.56 11.16
C ILE A 50 1.42 5.81 11.72
N ARG A 51 0.24 6.17 11.20
CA ARG A 51 -0.49 7.38 11.60
C ARG A 51 -1.30 7.20 12.88
N ASP A 52 -1.86 6.02 13.11
CA ASP A 52 -2.72 5.76 14.27
C ASP A 52 -1.97 4.94 15.34
N ASN A 53 -1.68 5.61 16.45
CA ASN A 53 -1.00 5.03 17.62
C ASN A 53 -1.71 3.80 18.21
N ASN A 54 -3.01 3.62 17.95
CA ASN A 54 -3.81 2.49 18.43
C ASN A 54 -3.99 1.39 17.39
N ALA A 55 -3.53 1.56 16.16
CA ALA A 55 -3.69 0.56 15.11
C ALA A 55 -3.05 -0.79 15.48
N LEU A 56 -1.83 -0.77 16.03
CA LEU A 56 -1.14 -2.00 16.46
C LEU A 56 -1.83 -2.70 17.64
N SER A 57 -2.48 -1.96 18.54
CA SER A 57 -3.26 -2.55 19.63
C SER A 57 -4.49 -3.28 19.08
N ARG A 58 -5.22 -2.66 18.14
CA ARG A 58 -6.36 -3.28 17.45
C ARG A 58 -5.96 -4.53 16.67
N VAL A 59 -4.79 -4.54 16.04
CA VAL A 59 -4.25 -5.73 15.37
C VAL A 59 -3.96 -6.85 16.38
N GLN A 60 -3.33 -6.52 17.52
CA GLN A 60 -3.06 -7.51 18.57
C GLN A 60 -4.36 -8.13 19.12
N GLU A 61 -5.36 -7.31 19.42
CA GLU A 61 -6.69 -7.76 19.85
C GLU A 61 -7.40 -8.60 18.77
N PHE A 62 -7.24 -8.21 17.50
CA PHE A 62 -7.77 -8.97 16.38
C PHE A 62 -7.19 -10.39 16.32
N LEU A 63 -5.89 -10.52 16.56
CA LEU A 63 -5.19 -11.80 16.58
C LEU A 63 -5.37 -12.58 17.90
N GLY A 64 -6.03 -12.00 18.91
CA GLY A 64 -6.16 -12.60 20.24
C GLY A 64 -4.87 -12.60 21.05
N LEU A 65 -3.95 -11.68 20.73
CA LEU A 65 -2.67 -11.52 21.41
C LEU A 65 -2.77 -10.50 22.55
N PRO A 66 -2.00 -10.67 23.64
CA PRO A 66 -1.92 -9.66 24.69
C PRO A 66 -1.32 -8.37 24.12
N VAL A 67 -1.98 -7.23 24.35
CA VAL A 67 -1.53 -5.92 23.89
C VAL A 67 -0.22 -5.54 24.56
N ARG A 68 0.82 -5.31 23.75
CA ARG A 68 2.14 -4.85 24.18
C ARG A 68 2.67 -3.81 23.23
N ARG A 69 3.66 -3.05 23.71
CA ARG A 69 4.41 -2.11 22.86
C ARG A 69 5.28 -2.90 21.89
N LEU A 70 4.98 -2.80 20.60
CA LEU A 70 5.77 -3.39 19.53
C LEU A 70 6.78 -2.36 19.00
N SER A 71 7.94 -2.83 18.61
CA SER A 71 8.95 -2.02 17.92
C SER A 71 9.57 -2.82 16.79
N SER A 72 9.97 -2.13 15.74
CA SER A 72 10.59 -2.72 14.57
C SER A 72 11.88 -1.97 14.26
N ARG A 73 12.88 -2.67 13.74
CA ARG A 73 14.08 -2.04 13.18
C ARG A 73 13.89 -1.63 11.72
N HIS A 74 12.76 -2.00 11.10
CA HIS A 74 12.44 -1.61 9.73
C HIS A 74 12.12 -0.11 9.68
N VAL A 75 12.65 0.56 8.66
CA VAL A 75 12.47 1.99 8.42
C VAL A 75 11.71 2.16 7.11
N LYS A 76 10.75 3.10 7.07
CA LYS A 76 10.12 3.53 5.82
C LYS A 76 11.20 4.15 4.93
N ILE A 77 11.51 3.50 3.80
CA ILE A 77 12.58 3.98 2.91
C ILE A 77 12.07 4.95 1.83
N HIS A 78 10.79 4.88 1.48
CA HIS A 78 10.15 5.80 0.54
C HIS A 78 9.30 6.80 1.32
N THR A 79 9.87 7.97 1.59
CA THR A 79 9.25 9.01 2.43
C THR A 79 8.78 10.23 1.63
N SER A 80 9.19 10.34 0.36
CA SER A 80 8.76 11.40 -0.55
C SER A 80 7.39 11.09 -1.18
N PRO A 81 6.70 12.11 -1.73
CA PRO A 81 5.50 11.92 -2.53
C PRO A 81 5.71 11.00 -3.74
N LEU A 82 4.64 10.36 -4.23
CA LEU A 82 4.68 9.49 -5.42
C LEU A 82 5.36 10.11 -6.65
N PRO A 83 5.18 11.41 -6.98
CA PRO A 83 5.91 12.06 -8.07
C PRO A 83 7.44 11.94 -7.98
N ASP A 84 7.97 11.92 -6.76
CA ASP A 84 9.41 11.85 -6.53
C ASP A 84 9.93 10.41 -6.52
N LEU A 85 9.03 9.42 -6.44
CA LEU A 85 9.35 8.01 -6.28
C LEU A 85 9.22 7.20 -7.57
N VAL A 86 8.57 7.72 -8.61
CA VAL A 86 8.36 7.03 -9.90
C VAL A 86 9.06 7.80 -11.00
N ASP A 87 9.85 7.13 -11.82
CA ASP A 87 10.68 7.78 -12.84
C ASP A 87 9.82 8.41 -13.94
N ASN A 88 8.83 7.67 -14.44
CA ASN A 88 7.87 8.11 -15.45
C ASN A 88 6.53 8.59 -14.86
N TRP A 89 6.57 9.34 -13.75
CA TRP A 89 5.37 9.73 -13.01
C TRP A 89 4.30 10.45 -13.84
N GLU A 90 4.68 11.37 -14.73
CA GLU A 90 3.69 12.10 -15.54
C GLU A 90 2.90 11.18 -16.48
N ASP A 91 3.54 10.13 -17.02
CA ASP A 91 2.87 9.14 -17.84
C ASP A 91 1.91 8.28 -17.04
N VAL A 92 2.32 7.86 -15.83
CA VAL A 92 1.46 7.17 -14.87
C VAL A 92 0.25 8.04 -14.51
N ARG A 93 0.49 9.29 -14.13
CA ARG A 93 -0.56 10.25 -13.75
C ARG A 93 -1.55 10.47 -14.90
N ARG A 94 -1.06 10.69 -16.12
CA ARG A 94 -1.88 10.86 -17.32
C ARG A 94 -2.73 9.61 -17.62
N THR A 95 -2.18 8.42 -17.40
CA THR A 95 -2.87 7.14 -17.61
C THR A 95 -3.96 6.88 -16.58
N LEU A 96 -3.70 7.21 -15.30
CA LEU A 96 -4.64 6.95 -14.20
C LEU A 96 -5.76 7.99 -14.09
N LYS A 97 -5.47 9.26 -14.38
CA LYS A 97 -6.39 10.40 -14.21
C LYS A 97 -7.78 10.22 -14.84
N PRO A 98 -7.96 9.64 -16.04
CA PRO A 98 -9.29 9.44 -16.63
C PRO A 98 -10.02 8.19 -16.12
N THR A 99 -9.47 7.45 -15.14
CA THR A 99 -9.99 6.15 -14.69
C THR A 99 -10.46 6.17 -13.24
N GLU A 100 -11.12 5.08 -12.81
CA GLU A 100 -11.51 4.87 -11.40
C GLU A 100 -10.31 4.86 -10.43
N PHE A 101 -9.11 4.64 -10.96
CA PHE A 101 -7.86 4.63 -10.20
C PHE A 101 -7.27 6.03 -9.96
N ALA A 102 -7.90 7.09 -10.47
CA ALA A 102 -7.49 8.46 -10.18
C ALA A 102 -7.44 8.76 -8.67
N ARG A 103 -8.25 8.06 -7.87
CA ARG A 103 -8.26 8.13 -6.39
C ARG A 103 -6.91 7.80 -5.73
N PHE A 104 -5.99 7.15 -6.45
CA PHE A 104 -4.65 6.84 -5.96
C PHE A 104 -3.61 7.94 -6.25
N LEU A 105 -3.98 8.98 -7.00
CA LEU A 105 -3.08 10.09 -7.33
C LEU A 105 -2.99 11.16 -6.23
N ASP A 106 -3.98 11.21 -5.33
CA ASP A 106 -4.11 12.24 -4.27
C ASP A 106 -3.67 11.73 -2.88
N GLY A 107 -2.75 10.76 -2.85
CA GLY A 107 -2.26 10.10 -1.63
C GLY A 107 -1.15 10.82 -0.88
#